data_AF-A0A354JA68-F1
#
_entry.id   AF-A0A354JA68-F1
#
_cell.length_a   1.000
_cell.length_b   1.000
_cell.length_c   1.000
_cell.angle_alpha   90.00
_cell.angle_beta   90.00
_cell.angle_gamma   90.00
#
_symmetry.space_group_name_H-M   'P 1'
#
loop_
_entity.id
_entity.type
_entity.pdbx_description
1 polymer ?
#
loop_
_entity_poly.entity_id
_entity_poly.type
_entity_poly.pdbx_seq_one_letter_code
_entity_poly.pdbx_strand_id
1 'polypeptide(L)'
;NKRFNWGYDPENYNVPEGSYSTDPYHGEVRIKEFKQMVQALHENGIRVVMDVVYNHTSASADSNFNKIVPGYYYRMTTDGQFSNASGCGNETASERAMV
;
A
#
# COMPACT_ATOMS: atom_id res chain seq x y z
N ASN A 1 4.35 15.60 -18.09
CA ASN A 1 3.96 16.12 -16.76
C ASN A 1 4.64 15.33 -15.67
N LYS A 2 5.48 15.97 -14.86
CA LYS A 2 6.01 15.35 -13.63
C LYS A 2 4.85 15.28 -12.64
N ARG A 3 4.47 14.06 -12.24
CA ARG A 3 3.46 13.83 -11.21
C ARG A 3 4.17 13.64 -9.87
N PHE A 4 3.52 14.01 -8.79
CA PHE A 4 4.03 13.90 -7.42
C PHE A 4 2.87 13.46 -6.51
N ASN A 5 3.16 12.59 -5.54
CA ASN A 5 2.22 12.12 -4.53
C ASN A 5 3.04 11.73 -3.27
N TRP A 6 2.41 11.78 -2.09
CA TRP A 6 3.02 11.33 -0.83
C TRP A 6 3.07 9.80 -0.66
N GLY A 7 2.25 9.04 -1.38
CA GLY A 7 2.26 7.57 -1.36
C GLY A 7 1.19 6.93 -0.45
N TYR A 8 0.19 7.70 0.00
CA TYR A 8 -0.89 7.19 0.85
C TYR A 8 -1.99 6.44 0.10
N ASP A 9 -1.77 6.08 -1.17
CA ASP A 9 -2.72 5.35 -2.01
C ASP A 9 -2.22 3.91 -2.27
N PRO A 10 -2.26 2.97 -1.29
CA PRO A 10 -1.61 1.67 -1.43
C PRO A 10 -2.38 0.72 -2.37
N GLU A 11 -1.64 0.08 -3.28
CA GLU A 11 -2.16 -0.94 -4.21
C GLU A 11 -1.54 -2.33 -3.97
N ASN A 12 -0.23 -2.38 -3.69
CA ASN A 12 0.53 -3.62 -3.47
C ASN A 12 1.35 -3.51 -2.18
N TYR A 13 0.80 -4.00 -1.05
CA TYR A 13 1.39 -3.80 0.30
C TYR A 13 2.82 -4.32 0.48
N ASN A 14 3.23 -5.32 -0.29
CA ASN A 14 4.50 -6.02 -0.09
C ASN A 14 5.53 -5.75 -1.19
N VAL A 15 5.33 -4.71 -1.99
CA VAL A 15 6.22 -4.34 -3.09
C VAL A 15 6.69 -2.89 -2.90
N PRO A 16 8.01 -2.59 -2.96
CA PRO A 16 8.49 -1.22 -2.94
C PRO A 16 7.92 -0.36 -4.09
N GLU A 17 7.80 0.94 -3.87
CA GLU A 17 7.31 1.90 -4.87
C GLU A 17 8.27 2.00 -6.07
N GLY A 18 7.71 1.96 -7.29
CA GLY A 18 8.50 1.91 -8.52
C GLY A 18 9.13 3.25 -8.89
N SER A 19 8.49 4.37 -8.59
CA SER A 19 8.99 5.71 -8.94
C SER A 19 10.27 6.13 -8.22
N TYR A 20 10.66 5.42 -7.15
CA TYR A 20 11.95 5.61 -6.47
C TYR A 20 13.06 4.69 -6.99
N SER A 21 12.73 3.76 -7.90
CA SER A 21 13.69 2.85 -8.55
C SER A 21 14.36 3.52 -9.74
N THR A 22 15.61 3.15 -10.03
CA THR A 22 16.28 3.56 -11.29
C THR A 22 15.65 2.92 -12.52
N ASP A 23 15.06 1.73 -12.35
CA ASP A 23 14.25 1.06 -13.37
C ASP A 23 12.97 0.50 -12.74
N PRO A 24 11.79 1.11 -12.99
CA PRO A 24 10.53 0.63 -12.46
C PRO A 24 9.99 -0.61 -13.20
N TYR A 25 10.48 -0.93 -14.39
CA TYR A 25 9.97 -2.02 -15.23
C TYR A 25 10.57 -3.39 -14.88
N HIS A 26 11.66 -3.41 -14.10
CA HIS A 26 12.30 -4.60 -13.56
C HIS A 26 12.07 -4.66 -12.03
N GLY A 27 11.13 -5.51 -11.60
CA GLY A 27 10.63 -5.54 -10.22
C GLY A 27 11.71 -5.87 -9.16
N GLU A 28 12.77 -6.58 -9.53
CA GLU A 28 13.89 -6.89 -8.67
C GLU A 28 14.77 -5.68 -8.37
N VAL A 29 14.81 -4.67 -9.26
CA VAL A 29 15.66 -3.48 -9.10
C VAL A 29 15.23 -2.68 -7.88
N ARG A 30 13.93 -2.35 -7.76
CA ARG A 30 13.38 -1.63 -6.60
C ARG A 30 13.58 -2.36 -5.28
N ILE A 31 13.58 -3.70 -5.29
CA ILE A 31 13.85 -4.50 -4.09
C ILE A 31 15.31 -4.36 -3.68
N LYS A 32 16.23 -4.48 -4.64
CA LYS A 32 17.67 -4.36 -4.41
C LYS A 32 18.03 -2.95 -3.92
N GLU A 33 17.55 -1.92 -4.60
CA GLU A 33 17.88 -0.52 -4.27
C GLU A 33 17.31 -0.09 -2.92
N PHE A 34 16.08 -0.51 -2.58
CA PHE A 34 15.53 -0.28 -1.24
C PHE A 34 16.41 -0.92 -0.15
N LYS A 35 16.84 -2.18 -0.35
CA LYS A 35 17.76 -2.86 0.59
C LYS A 35 19.11 -2.16 0.70
N GLN A 36 19.67 -1.68 -0.41
CA GLN A 36 20.93 -0.93 -0.43
C GLN A 36 20.81 0.40 0.33
N MET A 37 19.70 1.12 0.18
CA MET A 37 19.41 2.35 0.92
C MET A 37 19.33 2.07 2.44
N VAL A 38 18.57 1.04 2.84
CA VAL A 38 18.47 0.64 4.27
C VAL A 38 19.84 0.25 4.81
N GLN A 39 20.62 -0.53 4.06
CA GLN A 39 21.97 -0.94 4.45
C GLN A 39 22.88 0.28 4.64
N ALA A 40 22.90 1.23 3.71
CA ALA A 40 23.73 2.42 3.79
C ALA A 40 23.36 3.29 5.01
N LEU A 41 22.06 3.43 5.32
CA LEU A 41 21.62 4.13 6.54
C LEU A 41 22.10 3.41 7.81
N HIS A 42 21.99 2.08 7.86
CA HIS A 42 22.44 1.28 9.00
C HIS A 42 23.96 1.35 9.20
N GLU A 43 24.76 1.32 8.13
CA GLU A 43 26.22 1.49 8.18
C GLU A 43 26.63 2.85 8.76
N ASN A 44 25.73 3.85 8.67
CA ASN A 44 25.91 5.19 9.24
C ASN A 44 25.19 5.38 10.59
N GLY A 45 24.70 4.30 11.22
CA GLY A 45 24.06 4.36 12.54
C GLY A 45 22.64 4.94 12.55
N ILE A 46 22.00 5.09 11.39
CA ILE A 46 20.64 5.62 11.24
C ILE A 46 19.66 4.45 11.09
N ARG A 47 18.59 4.41 11.89
CA ARG A 47 17.54 3.38 11.79
C ARG A 47 16.43 3.81 10.84
N VAL A 48 15.75 2.83 10.24
CA VAL A 48 14.64 3.05 9.30
C VAL A 48 13.31 2.68 9.95
N VAL A 49 12.33 3.57 9.83
CA VAL A 49 10.92 3.32 10.16
C VAL A 49 10.12 3.48 8.87
N MET A 50 9.26 2.52 8.56
CA MET A 50 8.39 2.59 7.39
C MET A 50 7.01 3.09 7.81
N ASP A 51 6.53 4.13 7.12
CA ASP A 51 5.12 4.48 7.15
C ASP A 51 4.32 3.42 6.36
N VAL A 52 3.24 2.90 6.94
CA VAL A 52 2.45 1.80 6.39
C VAL A 52 0.96 2.12 6.46
N VAL A 53 0.27 1.94 5.33
CA VAL A 53 -1.12 2.38 5.16
C VAL A 53 -2.06 1.18 5.08
N TYR A 54 -2.11 0.37 6.14
CA TYR A 54 -3.01 -0.81 6.16
C TYR A 54 -4.49 -0.47 6.34
N ASN A 55 -4.84 0.80 6.57
CA ASN A 55 -6.19 1.20 6.93
C ASN A 55 -7.14 1.35 5.72
N HIS A 56 -6.63 1.48 4.49
CA HIS A 56 -7.42 1.54 3.25
C HIS A 56 -6.57 1.10 2.04
N THR A 57 -7.20 0.99 0.86
CA THR A 57 -6.53 0.80 -0.45
C THR A 57 -6.84 1.96 -1.40
N SER A 58 -6.00 2.15 -2.42
CA SER A 58 -6.16 3.20 -3.44
C SER A 58 -7.47 3.14 -4.24
N ALA A 59 -8.09 1.96 -4.30
CA ALA A 59 -9.38 1.72 -4.93
C ALA A 59 -10.30 0.94 -4.00
N SER A 60 -11.61 1.09 -4.16
CA SER A 60 -12.62 0.29 -3.44
C SER A 60 -13.05 -0.90 -4.31
N ALA A 61 -14.02 -0.70 -5.21
CA ALA A 61 -14.59 -1.76 -6.05
C ALA A 61 -13.56 -2.43 -6.98
N ASP A 62 -12.61 -1.66 -7.51
CA ASP A 62 -11.59 -2.12 -8.45
C ASP A 62 -10.29 -2.62 -7.80
N SER A 63 -10.23 -2.65 -6.47
CA SER A 63 -9.07 -3.19 -5.75
C SER A 63 -8.84 -4.68 -6.04
N ASN A 64 -7.58 -5.12 -5.92
CA ASN A 64 -7.24 -6.54 -6.02
C ASN A 64 -8.00 -7.38 -4.98
N PHE A 65 -8.15 -6.87 -3.77
CA PHE A 65 -8.90 -7.55 -2.72
C PHE A 65 -10.38 -7.74 -3.05
N ASN A 66 -11.07 -6.69 -3.53
CA ASN A 66 -12.48 -6.80 -3.89
C ASN A 66 -12.70 -7.67 -5.14
N LYS A 67 -11.73 -7.71 -6.06
CA LYS A 67 -11.76 -8.60 -7.23
C LYS A 67 -11.63 -10.08 -6.84
N ILE A 68 -10.84 -10.41 -5.81
CA ILE A 68 -10.64 -11.80 -5.35
C ILE A 68 -11.80 -12.26 -4.47
N VAL A 69 -12.17 -11.47 -3.47
CA VAL A 69 -13.31 -11.77 -2.57
C VAL A 69 -14.15 -10.50 -2.37
N PRO A 70 -15.22 -10.30 -3.16
CA PRO A 70 -16.04 -9.11 -3.10
C PRO A 70 -16.58 -8.81 -1.69
N GLY A 71 -16.36 -7.57 -1.23
CA GLY A 71 -16.82 -7.08 0.07
C GLY A 71 -16.12 -7.64 1.31
N TYR A 72 -15.22 -8.63 1.19
CA TYR A 72 -14.61 -9.29 2.36
C TYR A 72 -13.47 -8.52 3.01
N TYR A 73 -12.66 -7.80 2.24
CA TYR A 73 -11.50 -7.10 2.82
C TYR A 73 -11.82 -5.70 3.35
N TYR A 74 -13.06 -5.25 3.17
CA TYR A 74 -13.51 -3.90 3.51
C TYR A 74 -14.66 -3.94 4.51
N ARG A 75 -14.73 -2.93 5.38
CA ARG A 75 -15.96 -2.71 6.15
C ARG A 75 -17.03 -2.18 5.21
N MET A 76 -18.22 -2.76 5.33
CA MET A 76 -19.38 -2.42 4.52
C MET A 76 -20.45 -1.83 5.44
N THR A 77 -21.14 -0.81 4.96
CA THR A 77 -22.32 -0.27 5.61
C THR A 77 -23.49 -1.25 5.51
N THR A 78 -24.56 -1.04 6.28
CA THR A 78 -25.74 -1.93 6.29
C THR A 78 -26.49 -1.96 4.95
N ASP A 79 -26.34 -0.93 4.13
CA ASP A 79 -26.86 -0.81 2.76
C ASP A 79 -25.90 -1.34 1.68
N GLY A 80 -24.81 -2.00 2.09
CA GLY A 80 -23.89 -2.68 1.18
C GLY A 80 -22.89 -1.77 0.46
N GLN A 81 -22.71 -0.54 0.93
CA GLN A 81 -21.69 0.39 0.42
C GLN A 81 -20.38 0.22 1.19
N PHE A 82 -19.27 0.71 0.62
CA PHE A 82 -18.00 0.78 1.35
C PHE A 82 -18.09 1.79 2.49
N SER A 83 -17.73 1.38 3.71
CA SER A 83 -17.54 2.32 4.82
C SER A 83 -16.29 3.18 4.59
N ASN A 84 -16.26 4.39 5.15
CA ASN A 84 -15.25 5.39 4.81
C ASN A 84 -14.67 6.13 6.03
N ALA A 85 -14.38 5.43 7.12
CA ALA A 85 -13.74 6.06 8.28
C ALA A 85 -12.33 6.61 7.98
N SER A 86 -11.63 6.07 6.98
CA SER A 86 -10.34 6.60 6.52
C SER A 86 -10.46 7.98 5.85
N GLY A 87 -11.64 8.32 5.31
CA GLY A 87 -11.84 9.48 4.45
C GLY A 87 -11.39 9.30 2.99
N CYS A 88 -10.86 8.12 2.62
CA CYS A 88 -10.24 7.83 1.32
C CYS A 88 -11.08 6.91 0.41
N GLY A 89 -12.35 6.67 0.75
CA GLY A 89 -13.33 5.93 -0.06
C GLY A 89 -13.54 4.46 0.35
N ASN A 90 -12.71 3.92 1.24
CA ASN A 90 -12.87 2.60 1.84
C ASN A 90 -12.06 2.50 3.15
N GLU A 91 -12.34 1.48 3.95
CA GLU A 91 -11.49 1.08 5.07
C GLU A 91 -11.36 -0.43 5.12
N THR A 92 -10.18 -0.92 5.47
CA THR A 92 -9.92 -2.36 5.61
C THR A 92 -10.63 -2.92 6.84
N ALA A 93 -11.14 -4.14 6.71
CA ALA A 93 -11.84 -4.85 7.79
C ALA A 93 -10.85 -5.69 8.63
N SER A 94 -9.92 -5.04 9.32
CA SER A 94 -8.85 -5.69 10.09
C SER A 94 -9.32 -6.64 11.20
N GLU A 95 -10.62 -6.62 11.54
CA GLU A 95 -11.24 -7.57 12.45
C GLU A 95 -11.52 -8.95 11.82
N ARG A 96 -11.43 -9.08 10.49
CA ARG A 96 -11.70 -10.32 9.76
C ARG A 96 -10.43 -11.15 9.67
N ALA A 97 -10.56 -12.47 9.90
CA ALA A 97 -9.43 -13.36 10.11
C ALA A 97 -8.38 -13.41 8.98
N MET A 98 -8.78 -13.11 7.74
CA MET A 98 -7.89 -13.15 6.57
C MET A 98 -7.47 -11.75 6.08
N VAL A 99 -7.74 -10.70 6.86
CA VAL A 99 -7.32 -9.32 6.59
C VAL A 99 -6.06 -8.98 7.38
#